data_AF-A0A5B2WT32-F1
#
_entry.id   AF-A0A5B2WT32-F1
#
_cell.length_a   1.000
_cell.length_b   1.000
_cell.length_c   1.000
_cell.angle_alpha   90.00
_cell.angle_beta   90.00
_cell.angle_gamma   90.00
#
_symmetry.space_group_name_H-M   'P 1'
#
loop_
_entity.id
_entity.type
_entity.pdbx_description
1 polymer ?
#
loop_
_entity_poly.entity_id
_entity_poly.type
_entity_poly.pdbx_seq_one_letter_code
_entity_poly.pdbx_strand_id
1 'polypeptide(L)'
;MAVTERVGVVEDRVRGAGPGSWPAAPDVVMGQEGTLPAPRLGAEESDGDATTVLRAVVERTLVAVRPADLAGARRAEEPLRDALRAVDSDGSDGQLVQGLACVEAACEHLRFGELTEARTLLVAARGQLGRAQPVPATRPVVPGVDPVSTG
;
A
#
# COMPACT_ATOMS: atom_id res chain seq x y z
N MET A 1 -23.71 -31.14 -44.31
CA MET A 1 -24.55 -29.97 -44.68
C MET A 1 -24.32 -28.86 -43.67
N ALA A 2 -24.62 -27.63 -44.08
CA ALA A 2 -24.04 -26.36 -43.63
C ALA A 2 -24.27 -25.92 -42.16
N VAL A 3 -23.22 -25.25 -41.67
CA VAL A 3 -23.12 -24.06 -40.80
C VAL A 3 -24.40 -23.22 -40.64
N THR A 4 -24.64 -22.73 -39.41
CA THR A 4 -24.87 -21.29 -39.17
C THR A 4 -24.66 -20.92 -37.69
N GLU A 5 -23.63 -20.12 -37.45
CA GLU A 5 -23.41 -19.31 -36.25
C GLU A 5 -24.52 -18.28 -36.08
N ARG A 6 -24.79 -17.89 -34.82
CA ARG A 6 -25.31 -16.56 -34.51
C ARG A 6 -24.49 -15.92 -33.40
N VAL A 7 -23.60 -15.05 -33.85
CA VAL A 7 -22.94 -14.00 -33.09
C VAL A 7 -23.98 -13.00 -32.61
N GLY A 8 -24.04 -12.79 -31.29
CA GLY A 8 -24.74 -11.65 -30.69
C GLY A 8 -23.74 -10.53 -30.44
N VAL A 9 -23.74 -9.53 -31.33
CA VAL A 9 -23.04 -8.25 -31.18
C VAL A 9 -23.85 -7.38 -30.23
N VAL A 10 -23.22 -6.90 -29.15
CA VAL A 10 -23.65 -5.68 -28.44
C VAL A 10 -22.43 -4.80 -28.33
N GLU A 11 -22.34 -3.83 -29.25
CA GLU A 11 -21.39 -2.74 -29.16
C GLU A 11 -21.96 -1.56 -28.36
N ASP A 12 -21.03 -0.97 -27.63
CA ASP A 12 -20.85 0.45 -27.33
C ASP A 12 -21.72 1.17 -26.29
N ARG A 13 -21.06 1.51 -25.18
CA ARG A 13 -20.97 2.92 -24.77
C ARG A 13 -19.71 3.16 -23.95
N VAL A 14 -18.61 3.49 -24.63
CA VAL A 14 -17.48 4.18 -24.01
C VAL A 14 -17.89 5.63 -23.74
N ARG A 15 -17.95 6.01 -22.46
CA ARG A 15 -17.83 7.42 -22.04
C ARG A 15 -16.75 7.50 -20.98
N GLY A 16 -15.70 8.23 -21.31
CA GLY A 16 -14.40 8.18 -20.65
C GLY A 16 -14.41 8.51 -19.16
N ALA A 17 -13.56 7.80 -18.43
CA ALA A 17 -12.92 8.26 -17.22
C ALA A 17 -11.40 8.24 -17.50
N GLY A 18 -10.74 9.38 -17.28
CA GLY A 18 -9.32 9.56 -17.55
C GLY A 18 -8.42 8.68 -16.67
N PRO A 19 -7.10 8.73 -16.91
CA PRO A 19 -6.15 7.99 -16.09
C PRO A 19 -6.01 8.65 -14.71
N GLY A 20 -6.25 7.91 -13.64
CA GLY A 20 -5.63 8.22 -12.34
C GLY A 20 -6.51 8.65 -11.16
N SER A 21 -7.76 8.19 -11.00
CA SER A 21 -8.42 8.32 -9.70
C SER A 21 -8.98 6.99 -9.20
N TRP A 22 -8.36 6.46 -8.16
CA TRP A 22 -8.97 5.47 -7.28
C TRP A 22 -10.14 6.13 -6.53
N PRO A 23 -11.26 5.44 -6.24
CA PRO A 23 -12.37 6.06 -5.54
C PRO A 23 -11.95 6.46 -4.12
N ALA A 24 -12.10 7.75 -3.82
CA ALA A 24 -12.00 8.30 -2.48
C ALA A 24 -13.11 7.75 -1.58
N ALA A 25 -12.81 7.61 -0.29
CA ALA A 25 -13.77 7.23 0.75
C ALA A 25 -14.92 8.26 0.83
N PRO A 26 -16.13 7.87 1.31
CA PRO A 26 -17.29 8.76 1.30
C PRO A 26 -17.11 9.95 2.25
N ASP A 27 -17.25 11.16 1.70
CA ASP A 27 -17.37 12.42 2.42
C ASP A 27 -18.63 12.43 3.30
N VAL A 28 -18.44 12.64 4.60
CA VAL A 28 -19.50 13.06 5.53
C VAL A 28 -19.47 14.58 5.58
N VAL A 29 -20.53 15.22 5.10
CA VAL A 29 -20.68 16.68 5.02
C VAL A 29 -22.02 17.11 5.64
N MET A 30 -21.96 17.74 6.83
CA MET A 30 -22.51 19.08 7.17
C MET A 30 -22.84 19.28 8.65
N GLY A 31 -22.35 20.39 9.21
CA GLY A 31 -22.77 20.96 10.50
C GLY A 31 -21.96 22.18 10.96
N GLN A 32 -22.18 23.33 10.31
CA GLN A 32 -21.97 24.76 10.69
C GLN A 32 -20.88 25.26 11.66
N GLU A 33 -20.06 26.16 11.11
CA GLU A 33 -19.58 27.47 11.58
C GLU A 33 -19.29 27.74 13.07
N GLY A 34 -17.98 27.82 13.37
CA GLY A 34 -17.41 28.67 14.40
C GLY A 34 -15.98 29.03 14.02
N THR A 35 -15.69 30.31 13.78
CA THR A 35 -14.34 30.81 13.49
C THR A 35 -13.40 30.49 14.65
N LEU A 36 -12.53 29.49 14.44
CA LEU A 36 -11.39 29.17 15.30
C LEU A 36 -10.10 29.69 14.65
N PRO A 37 -9.12 30.17 15.44
CA PRO A 37 -7.87 30.71 14.91
C PRO A 37 -7.16 29.64 14.08
N ALA A 38 -6.64 30.05 12.92
CA ALA A 38 -5.92 29.20 12.00
C ALA A 38 -4.91 28.32 12.76
N PRO A 39 -4.96 26.99 12.61
CA PRO A 39 -3.92 26.15 13.15
C PRO A 39 -2.64 26.55 12.41
N ARG A 40 -1.66 27.04 13.18
CA ARG A 40 -0.28 27.14 12.70
C ARG A 40 0.07 25.76 12.19
N LEU A 41 0.41 25.68 10.91
CA LEU A 41 0.90 24.48 10.24
C LEU A 41 2.10 23.93 11.01
N GLY A 42 1.83 23.09 12.01
CA GLY A 42 2.72 22.00 12.33
C GLY A 42 2.59 21.04 11.17
N ALA A 43 3.65 20.98 10.36
CA ALA A 43 3.86 19.94 9.38
C ALA A 43 4.09 18.61 10.12
N GLU A 44 3.04 18.09 10.77
CA GLU A 44 2.96 16.68 11.09
C GLU A 44 2.14 16.11 9.93
N GLU A 45 2.80 15.95 8.78
CA GLU A 45 2.32 15.03 7.76
C GLU A 45 1.98 13.74 8.50
N SER A 46 0.70 13.40 8.50
CA SER A 46 0.24 12.06 8.86
C SER A 46 0.68 11.11 7.75
N ASP A 47 2.01 10.99 7.63
CA ASP A 47 2.74 10.02 6.84
C ASP A 47 2.48 8.69 7.55
N GLY A 48 1.46 7.97 7.08
CA GLY A 48 1.19 6.64 7.60
C GLY A 48 2.47 5.84 7.46
N ASP A 49 3.05 5.41 8.59
CA ASP A 49 4.27 4.62 8.67
C ASP A 49 4.39 3.70 7.44
N ALA A 50 5.48 3.82 6.68
CA ALA A 50 5.66 3.13 5.40
C ALA A 50 5.39 1.61 5.53
N THR A 51 5.69 1.03 6.69
CA THR A 51 5.36 -0.36 7.03
C THR A 51 3.85 -0.61 7.05
N THR A 52 3.09 0.31 7.64
CA THR A 52 1.62 0.30 7.64
C THR A 52 1.05 0.44 6.22
N VAL A 53 1.63 1.31 5.39
CA VAL A 53 1.25 1.43 3.96
C VAL A 53 1.53 0.13 3.22
N LEU A 54 2.71 -0.45 3.40
CA LEU A 54 3.08 -1.73 2.79
C LEU A 54 2.12 -2.85 3.19
N ARG A 55 1.75 -2.94 4.48
CA ARG A 55 0.74 -3.91 4.95
C ARG A 55 -0.59 -3.76 4.21
N ALA A 56 -1.08 -2.52 4.08
CA ALA A 56 -2.32 -2.25 3.37
C ALA A 56 -2.23 -2.58 1.87
N VAL A 57 -1.08 -2.38 1.25
CA VAL A 57 -0.85 -2.77 -0.15
C VAL A 57 -0.80 -4.29 -0.29
N VAL A 58 -0.11 -5.01 0.59
CA VAL A 58 -0.09 -6.49 0.60
C VAL A 58 -1.50 -7.07 0.72
N GLU A 59 -2.32 -6.55 1.63
CA GLU A 59 -3.74 -6.95 1.79
C GLU A 59 -4.53 -6.75 0.47
N ARG A 60 -4.37 -5.59 -0.18
CA ARG A 60 -5.02 -5.30 -1.46
C ARG A 60 -4.51 -6.18 -2.59
N THR A 61 -3.21 -6.44 -2.67
CA THR A 61 -2.63 -7.33 -3.68
C THR A 61 -3.11 -8.77 -3.49
N LEU A 62 -3.28 -9.25 -2.26
CA LEU A 62 -3.91 -10.55 -2.00
C LEU A 62 -5.37 -10.62 -2.50
N VAL A 63 -6.08 -9.49 -2.54
CA VAL A 63 -7.42 -9.44 -3.13
C VAL A 63 -7.34 -9.49 -4.66
N ALA A 64 -6.41 -8.74 -5.26
CA ALA A 64 -6.23 -8.63 -6.71
C ALA A 64 -5.64 -9.89 -7.37
N VAL A 65 -4.74 -10.61 -6.68
CA VAL A 65 -4.09 -11.83 -7.19
C VAL A 65 -5.04 -13.01 -6.99
N ARG A 66 -5.99 -13.15 -7.91
CA ARG A 66 -6.92 -14.28 -7.99
C ARG A 66 -6.40 -15.36 -8.94
N PRO A 67 -6.74 -16.64 -8.71
CA PRO A 67 -6.46 -17.69 -9.68
C PRO A 67 -7.02 -17.29 -11.06
N ALA A 68 -6.19 -17.42 -12.10
CA ALA A 68 -6.50 -17.07 -13.49
C ALA A 68 -6.71 -15.57 -13.83
N ASP A 69 -6.56 -14.62 -12.90
CA ASP A 69 -6.62 -13.18 -13.19
C ASP A 69 -5.22 -12.55 -13.33
N LEU A 70 -4.58 -12.81 -14.47
CA LEU A 70 -3.26 -12.22 -14.78
C LEU A 70 -3.30 -10.70 -14.94
N ALA A 71 -4.41 -10.13 -15.40
CA ALA A 71 -4.54 -8.69 -15.59
C ALA A 71 -4.67 -7.95 -14.25
N GLY A 72 -5.39 -8.52 -13.29
CA GLY A 72 -5.43 -8.07 -11.90
C GLY A 72 -4.07 -8.15 -11.24
N ALA A 73 -3.38 -9.28 -11.39
CA ALA A 73 -2.04 -9.50 -10.83
C ALA A 73 -1.01 -8.47 -11.33
N ARG A 74 -0.95 -8.23 -12.65
CA ARG A 74 -0.03 -7.23 -13.24
C ARG A 74 -0.31 -5.81 -12.77
N ARG A 75 -1.58 -5.44 -12.60
CA ARG A 75 -1.94 -4.10 -12.10
C ARG A 75 -1.58 -3.90 -10.63
N ALA A 76 -1.52 -4.97 -9.84
CA ALA A 76 -1.19 -4.89 -8.42
C ALA A 76 0.33 -4.93 -8.15
N GLU A 77 1.14 -5.29 -9.15
CA GLU A 77 2.60 -5.39 -9.04
C GLU A 77 3.26 -4.02 -8.79
N GLU A 78 2.94 -2.99 -9.59
CA GLU A 78 3.61 -1.69 -9.48
C GLU A 78 3.36 -1.01 -8.13
N PRO A 79 2.11 -0.91 -7.62
CA PRO A 79 1.86 -0.34 -6.30
C PRO A 79 2.55 -1.11 -5.17
N LEU A 80 2.70 -2.43 -5.31
CA LEU A 80 3.41 -3.27 -4.34
C LEU A 80 4.90 -2.96 -4.32
N ARG A 81 5.52 -2.78 -5.50
CA ARG A 81 6.93 -2.36 -5.60
C ARG A 81 7.17 -0.97 -5.05
N ASP A 82 6.27 -0.03 -5.32
CA ASP A 82 6.41 1.35 -4.82
C ASP A 82 6.32 1.38 -3.29
N ALA A 83 5.37 0.65 -2.71
CA ALA A 83 5.29 0.52 -1.27
C ALA A 83 6.52 -0.17 -0.68
N LEU A 84 7.07 -1.20 -1.35
CA LEU A 84 8.30 -1.87 -0.91
C LEU A 84 9.50 -0.91 -0.88
N ARG A 85 9.67 -0.08 -1.91
CA ARG A 85 10.77 0.91 -2.00
C ARG A 85 10.69 1.99 -0.93
N ALA A 86 9.50 2.30 -0.43
CA ALA A 86 9.28 3.32 0.57
C ALA A 86 9.60 2.85 1.99
N VAL A 87 9.70 1.54 2.23
CA VAL A 87 10.05 1.01 3.56
C VAL A 87 11.56 0.99 3.70
N ASP A 88 12.06 1.79 4.63
CA ASP A 88 13.43 1.65 5.13
C ASP A 88 13.47 0.62 6.27
N SER A 89 14.47 -0.24 6.25
CA SER A 89 14.71 -1.25 7.28
C SER A 89 16.17 -1.15 7.69
N ASP A 90 16.39 -0.72 8.93
CA ASP A 90 17.72 -0.71 9.56
C ASP A 90 18.26 -2.13 9.85
N GLY A 91 17.45 -3.17 9.58
CA GLY A 91 17.79 -4.58 9.77
C GLY A 91 17.65 -5.06 11.21
N SER A 92 17.19 -4.20 12.13
CA SER A 92 17.02 -4.55 13.55
C SER A 92 15.77 -5.38 13.82
N ASP A 93 14.71 -5.19 13.02
CA ASP A 93 13.49 -5.97 13.08
C ASP A 93 13.53 -7.14 12.07
N GLY A 94 13.87 -8.32 12.57
CA GLY A 94 13.89 -9.54 11.77
C GLY A 94 12.54 -9.93 11.14
N GLN A 95 11.41 -9.56 11.75
CA GLN A 95 10.09 -9.79 11.16
C GLN A 95 9.86 -8.83 9.98
N LEU A 96 10.25 -7.56 10.12
CA LEU A 96 10.19 -6.61 9.01
C LEU A 96 11.05 -7.08 7.84
N VAL A 97 12.31 -7.41 8.09
CA VAL A 97 13.25 -7.91 7.07
C VAL A 97 12.68 -9.13 6.34
N GLN A 98 12.17 -10.12 7.08
CA GLN A 98 11.58 -11.31 6.47
C GLN A 98 10.30 -10.99 5.67
N GLY A 99 9.49 -10.05 6.17
CA GLY A 99 8.31 -9.55 5.47
C GLY A 99 8.67 -8.91 4.14
N LEU A 100 9.67 -8.01 4.13
CA LEU A 100 10.17 -7.34 2.92
C LEU A 100 10.73 -8.35 1.91
N ALA A 101 11.52 -9.31 2.35
CA ALA A 101 12.05 -10.37 1.48
C ALA A 101 10.94 -11.21 0.83
N CYS A 102 9.87 -11.53 1.58
CA CYS A 102 8.70 -12.21 1.00
C CYS A 102 7.96 -11.34 -0.03
N VAL A 103 7.82 -10.03 0.21
CA VAL A 103 7.20 -9.10 -0.75
C VAL A 103 8.05 -8.96 -2.02
N GLU A 104 9.37 -8.88 -1.88
CA GLU A 104 10.30 -8.80 -3.01
C GLU A 104 10.19 -10.04 -3.90
N ALA A 105 10.28 -11.23 -3.30
CA ALA A 105 10.11 -12.49 -4.03
C ALA A 105 8.71 -12.58 -4.69
N ALA A 106 7.65 -12.14 -3.99
CA ALA A 106 6.32 -12.11 -4.58
C ALA A 106 6.26 -11.22 -5.83
N CYS A 107 6.92 -10.07 -5.83
CA CYS A 107 7.02 -9.19 -7.00
C CYS A 107 7.72 -9.86 -8.19
N GLU A 108 8.71 -10.73 -7.95
CA GLU A 108 9.34 -11.51 -9.01
C GLU A 108 8.37 -12.53 -9.61
N HIS A 109 7.69 -13.31 -8.78
CA HIS A 109 6.70 -14.29 -9.24
C HIS A 109 5.52 -13.63 -9.99
N LEU A 110 5.05 -12.45 -9.56
CA LEU A 110 4.03 -11.69 -10.28
C LEU A 110 4.48 -11.31 -11.69
N ARG A 111 5.76 -10.91 -11.85
CA ARG A 111 6.35 -10.56 -13.15
C ARG A 111 6.37 -11.76 -14.11
N PHE A 112 6.54 -12.98 -13.59
CA PHE A 112 6.52 -14.22 -14.37
C PHE A 112 5.14 -14.87 -14.50
N GLY A 113 4.11 -14.32 -13.85
CA GLY A 113 2.74 -14.86 -13.89
C GLY A 113 2.53 -16.09 -13.01
N GLU A 114 3.43 -16.34 -12.06
CA GLU A 114 3.41 -17.46 -11.11
C GLU A 114 2.50 -17.10 -9.92
N LEU A 115 1.18 -17.07 -10.19
CA LEU A 115 0.20 -16.48 -9.28
C LEU A 115 0.06 -17.23 -7.95
N THR A 116 0.26 -18.55 -7.94
CA THR A 116 0.15 -19.38 -6.74
C THR A 116 1.31 -19.12 -5.78
N GLU A 117 2.52 -19.06 -6.33
CA GLU A 117 3.77 -18.78 -5.64
C GLU A 117 3.76 -17.35 -5.08
N ALA A 118 3.41 -16.37 -5.93
CA ALA A 118 3.24 -14.98 -5.52
C ALA A 118 2.24 -14.85 -4.36
N ARG A 119 1.08 -15.51 -4.45
CA ARG A 119 0.07 -15.48 -3.38
C ARG A 119 0.57 -16.11 -2.09
N THR A 120 1.31 -17.21 -2.17
CA THR A 120 1.89 -17.89 -1.01
C THR A 120 2.84 -16.97 -0.27
N LEU A 121 3.72 -16.27 -1.00
CA LEU A 121 4.66 -15.30 -0.45
C LEU A 121 3.97 -14.07 0.13
N LEU A 122 2.91 -13.56 -0.51
CA LEU A 122 2.12 -12.44 0.03
C LEU A 122 1.41 -12.81 1.35
N VAL A 123 0.94 -14.05 1.49
CA VAL A 123 0.36 -14.53 2.76
C VAL A 123 1.44 -14.60 3.85
N ALA A 124 2.63 -15.08 3.51
CA ALA A 124 3.76 -15.11 4.43
C ALA A 124 4.15 -13.69 4.86
N ALA A 125 4.31 -12.77 3.90
CA ALA A 125 4.61 -11.36 4.14
C ALA A 125 3.60 -10.72 5.09
N ARG A 126 2.29 -10.90 4.85
CA ARG A 126 1.24 -10.40 5.75
C ARG A 126 1.43 -10.87 7.19
N GLY A 127 1.80 -12.14 7.37
CA GLY A 127 2.06 -12.72 8.69
C GLY A 127 3.27 -12.10 9.39
N GLN A 128 4.36 -11.85 8.67
CA GLN A 128 5.57 -11.24 9.21
C GLN A 128 5.35 -9.75 9.54
N LEU A 129 4.80 -8.98 8.59
CA LEU A 129 4.53 -7.56 8.76
C LEU A 129 3.49 -7.28 9.87
N GLY A 130 2.57 -8.20 10.13
CA GLY A 130 1.64 -8.10 11.26
C GLY A 130 2.30 -8.28 12.63
N ARG A 131 3.52 -8.81 12.69
CA ARG A 131 4.32 -9.05 13.91
C ARG A 131 5.52 -8.12 14.03
N ALA A 132 5.86 -7.39 12.97
CA ALA A 132 6.89 -6.36 13.00
C ALA A 132 6.56 -5.30 14.05
N GLN A 133 7.57 -4.85 14.76
CA GLN A 133 7.44 -3.76 15.71
C GLN A 133 7.23 -2.46 14.90
N PRO A 134 6.27 -1.62 15.28
CA PRO A 134 6.17 -0.30 14.67
C PRO A 134 7.47 0.44 14.95
N VAL A 135 8.11 0.98 13.91
CA VAL A 135 9.27 1.83 14.07
C VAL A 135 8.84 3.00 14.96
N PRO A 136 9.41 3.17 16.16
CA PRO A 136 9.05 4.30 16.99
C PRO A 136 9.45 5.56 16.23
N ALA A 137 8.51 6.48 16.02
CA ALA A 137 8.83 7.81 15.51
C ALA A 137 9.93 8.36 16.41
N THR A 138 11.14 8.50 15.87
CA THR A 138 12.27 9.04 16.60
C THR A 138 11.90 10.46 16.98
N ARG A 139 11.50 10.63 18.24
CA ARG A 139 11.21 11.93 18.82
C ARG A 139 12.45 12.80 18.58
N PRO A 140 12.32 13.98 17.96
CA PRO A 140 13.49 14.81 17.69
C PRO A 140 14.22 15.06 19.01
N VAL A 141 15.45 14.57 19.10
CA VAL A 141 16.38 14.96 20.17
C VAL A 141 16.60 16.46 19.97
N VAL A 142 15.95 17.28 20.80
CA VAL A 142 16.28 18.70 20.92
C VAL A 142 17.70 18.78 21.47
N PRO A 143 18.69 19.23 20.68
CA PRO A 143 20.02 19.49 21.20
C PRO A 143 19.97 20.82 21.96
N GLY A 144 20.44 20.84 23.20
CA GLY A 144 20.79 22.10 23.87
C GLY A 144 19.86 22.58 24.99
N VAL A 145 19.65 21.75 26.00
CA VAL A 145 19.54 22.27 27.37
C VAL A 145 20.74 21.78 28.14
N ASP A 146 21.80 22.59 28.14
CA ASP A 146 22.89 22.41 29.08
C ASP A 146 22.31 22.47 30.51
N PRO A 147 22.74 21.59 31.44
CA PRO A 147 22.37 21.75 32.83
C PRO A 147 22.94 23.08 33.32
N VAL A 148 22.07 23.97 33.78
CA VAL A 148 22.50 25.19 34.48
C VAL A 148 23.30 24.75 35.71
N SER A 149 24.62 24.90 35.66
CA SER A 149 25.47 24.84 36.85
C SER A 149 25.06 26.01 37.72
N THR A 150 24.26 25.73 38.74
CA THR A 150 24.06 26.67 39.84
C THR A 150 25.26 26.50 40.75
N GLY A 151 26.12 27.51 40.76
CA GLY A 151 27.25 27.62 41.70
C GLY A 151 26.80 27.88 43.14
#